data_AF-A0A3C0ZN96-F1
#
_entry.id   AF-A0A3C0ZN96-F1
#
_cell.length_a   1.000
_cell.length_b   1.000
_cell.length_c   1.000
_cell.angle_alpha   90.00
_cell.angle_beta   90.00
_cell.angle_gamma   90.00
#
_symmetry.space_group_name_H-M   'P 1'
#
loop_
_entity.id
_entity.type
_entity.pdbx_description
1 polymer ?
#
loop_
_entity_poly.entity_id
_entity_poly.type
_entity_poly.pdbx_seq_one_letter_code
_entity_poly.pdbx_strand_id
1 'polypeptide(L)'
;MFGNRRGEYKKFPGVCEFEKKAEFPALPGESAGVRLLQPFPANHRKWNWFPPPFNRGFLMRTRAILTVLLLALIVTGSPLNAQSKKKDQTRTTKHEELGERIGTMVEEVIAKIGKGLSLTREEEDLFSVDSLKRRSRRGIKVDSDEKSVTYEGTVRINEDEIIRSNVIVKGGDLMIYGKVEGDVLVVGGDLYMKDGARVTGNAKVINGEIFEEDGSAIDGYIDRSSTRASSYREEEDRFRRSSFRLNAPWVSETTNLDNFIFRYNRVEGIFLGAGSEKRYYWDGWRDYSVYGSIGWGFKSHRWRGNLGLSRQFLVDDGHLLELGVEGHSLTDTKDHWIISQGENTAAAFLIHEDYRDYFGREGYGINAGYAIQEEDMTIQVKAEFLSDRYSSLDNRTEWSMFGGDKVFRPNPLINDGKMTSILTSAGLSTMEKTLRGTEGWSIYSTGEFAKRRFGGEFSFNQYVLDVRRYQPLGQYDNINIRLRAGTSEGVVPTQKIFEIGGLSTLHAFPFKSEIGNRMILMNAEYIINGDFLGELDFWPSWLMSGFNFILLSDAGFVREVSPLVSWTDGFEDIRWTDFKHNIGVGLSNRSGSMKFAFVWRTDRADNAKFIFRIARPF
;
A
#
# COMPACT_ATOMS: atom_id res chain seq x y z
N MET A 1 -30.17 49.64 25.85
CA MET A 1 -30.63 50.46 26.98
C MET A 1 -31.53 49.60 27.85
N PHE A 2 -31.15 49.44 29.12
CA PHE A 2 -31.87 49.04 30.34
C PHE A 2 -33.13 48.13 30.24
N GLY A 3 -33.30 47.06 31.02
CA GLY A 3 -32.58 46.71 32.23
C GLY A 3 -33.07 45.44 32.94
N ASN A 4 -32.31 45.13 33.99
CA ASN A 4 -32.55 44.17 35.08
C ASN A 4 -33.99 44.11 35.61
N ARG A 5 -34.41 42.94 36.09
CA ARG A 5 -34.77 42.76 37.52
C ARG A 5 -34.88 41.28 37.94
N ARG A 6 -34.27 41.02 39.09
CA ARG A 6 -34.38 39.82 39.94
C ARG A 6 -35.80 39.65 40.48
N GLY A 7 -36.17 38.41 40.78
CA GLY A 7 -37.28 38.07 41.68
C GLY A 7 -36.92 36.85 42.52
N GLU A 8 -36.65 37.08 43.82
CA GLU A 8 -36.76 36.08 44.88
C GLU A 8 -38.25 35.75 45.15
N TYR A 9 -38.56 34.58 45.74
CA TYR A 9 -39.27 34.44 47.04
C TYR A 9 -39.81 33.02 47.32
N LYS A 10 -39.39 32.47 48.48
CA LYS A 10 -40.09 31.71 49.54
C LYS A 10 -41.07 30.54 49.25
N LYS A 11 -40.63 29.33 49.68
CA LYS A 11 -41.09 28.39 50.75
C LYS A 11 -42.60 28.10 51.03
N PHE A 12 -42.93 26.80 50.84
CA PHE A 12 -43.68 25.78 51.68
C PHE A 12 -45.19 25.94 51.99
N PRO A 13 -45.97 24.88 52.40
CA PRO A 13 -45.62 23.53 52.93
C PRO A 13 -46.50 22.30 52.51
N GLY A 14 -46.19 21.10 53.05
CA GLY A 14 -47.08 19.92 53.22
C GLY A 14 -46.39 18.58 52.87
N VAL A 15 -45.62 17.91 53.75
CA VAL A 15 -45.96 17.07 54.93
C VAL A 15 -46.77 15.80 54.62
N CYS A 16 -46.09 14.63 54.68
CA CYS A 16 -46.50 13.43 55.44
C CYS A 16 -45.26 12.55 55.74
N GLU A 17 -45.17 12.12 57.01
CA GLU A 17 -44.12 11.40 57.76
C GLU A 17 -44.00 9.89 57.39
N PHE A 18 -42.80 9.30 57.29
CA PHE A 18 -41.94 8.65 58.32
C PHE A 18 -42.53 7.42 59.04
N GLU A 19 -41.85 6.26 58.94
CA GLU A 19 -41.31 5.51 60.10
C GLU A 19 -40.54 4.24 59.71
N LYS A 20 -39.24 4.17 60.07
CA LYS A 20 -38.64 3.10 60.89
C LYS A 20 -37.15 3.38 61.22
N LYS A 21 -36.87 3.49 62.52
CA LYS A 21 -35.55 3.44 63.20
C LYS A 21 -34.92 2.02 63.08
N ALA A 22 -33.67 1.68 63.42
CA ALA A 22 -32.68 2.27 64.33
C ALA A 22 -31.24 1.76 64.06
N GLU A 23 -30.28 2.63 64.38
CA GLU A 23 -28.95 2.49 65.04
C GLU A 23 -28.21 1.14 65.19
N PHE A 24 -26.87 1.24 65.02
CA PHE A 24 -25.80 0.30 65.37
C PHE A 24 -25.70 0.02 66.88
N PRO A 25 -25.10 -1.12 67.29
CA PRO A 25 -23.87 -1.02 68.11
C PRO A 25 -22.81 -2.14 67.96
N ALA A 26 -21.55 -1.72 68.18
CA ALA A 26 -20.41 -2.32 68.92
C ALA A 26 -19.92 -3.79 68.79
N LEU A 27 -18.58 -3.91 68.75
CA LEU A 27 -17.71 -5.10 68.91
C LEU A 27 -17.70 -5.67 70.35
N PRO A 28 -17.26 -6.95 70.54
CA PRO A 28 -15.92 -7.24 71.10
C PRO A 28 -15.29 -8.51 70.44
N GLY A 29 -14.02 -8.91 70.55
CA GLY A 29 -12.84 -8.53 71.32
C GLY A 29 -11.83 -9.70 71.23
N GLU A 30 -10.60 -9.39 70.77
CA GLU A 30 -9.27 -9.99 70.98
C GLU A 30 -9.03 -11.51 71.20
N SER A 31 -8.04 -12.07 70.48
CA SER A 31 -6.70 -12.30 71.07
C SER A 31 -5.61 -12.80 70.10
N ALA A 32 -4.48 -12.08 70.15
CA ALA A 32 -3.09 -12.53 70.11
C ALA A 32 -2.48 -13.16 68.84
N GLY A 33 -1.40 -12.53 68.33
CA GLY A 33 -0.39 -13.24 67.54
C GLY A 33 0.52 -12.40 66.64
N VAL A 34 1.16 -11.34 67.15
CA VAL A 34 2.29 -10.70 66.44
C VAL A 34 3.52 -11.61 66.54
N ARG A 35 4.05 -12.06 65.39
CA ARG A 35 5.43 -12.56 65.26
C ARG A 35 6.13 -11.84 64.10
N LEU A 36 7.09 -11.00 64.51
CA LEU A 36 8.30 -10.66 63.73
C LEU A 36 9.15 -11.92 63.48
N LEU A 37 10.01 -11.83 62.46
CA LEU A 37 11.12 -12.68 61.97
C LEU A 37 10.88 -12.99 60.48
N GLN A 38 11.78 -12.87 59.51
CA GLN A 38 13.18 -12.45 59.36
C GLN A 38 13.42 -12.38 57.83
N PRO A 39 14.45 -11.69 57.31
CA PRO A 39 14.79 -11.69 55.89
C PRO A 39 15.65 -12.91 55.50
N PHE A 40 15.85 -13.10 54.18
CA PHE A 40 16.79 -14.01 53.46
C PHE A 40 16.16 -15.26 52.77
N PRO A 41 16.73 -15.74 51.63
CA PRO A 41 18.06 -15.45 51.11
C PRO A 41 18.16 -14.94 49.66
N ALA A 42 19.18 -14.12 49.45
CA ALA A 42 19.80 -13.88 48.16
C ALA A 42 20.42 -15.20 47.66
N ASN A 43 19.80 -15.80 46.65
CA ASN A 43 20.43 -16.84 45.84
C ASN A 43 20.94 -16.21 44.55
N HIS A 44 22.25 -15.91 44.54
CA HIS A 44 23.03 -15.71 43.33
C HIS A 44 22.94 -16.96 42.45
N ARG A 45 22.06 -16.95 41.44
CA ARG A 45 22.26 -17.74 40.21
C ARG A 45 22.70 -16.78 39.11
N LYS A 46 24.01 -16.77 38.85
CA LYS A 46 24.59 -16.24 37.62
C LYS A 46 23.93 -16.98 36.45
N TRP A 47 23.11 -16.28 35.67
CA TRP A 47 22.77 -16.72 34.33
C TRP A 47 23.95 -16.35 33.44
N ASN A 48 24.81 -17.34 33.16
CA ASN A 48 25.86 -17.19 32.16
C ASN A 48 25.20 -17.11 30.78
N TRP A 49 25.27 -15.93 30.18
CA TRP A 49 25.01 -15.69 28.76
C TRP A 49 26.27 -16.08 27.99
N PHE A 50 26.34 -17.33 27.50
CA PHE A 50 27.21 -17.73 26.40
C PHE A 50 26.51 -18.86 25.61
N PRO A 51 26.39 -18.75 24.28
CA PRO A 51 25.85 -19.82 23.45
C PRO A 51 26.87 -20.99 23.35
N PRO A 52 26.42 -22.24 23.19
CA PRO A 52 27.32 -23.35 22.91
C PRO A 52 27.94 -23.21 21.51
N PRO A 53 29.16 -23.74 21.26
CA PRO A 53 29.83 -23.60 19.99
C PRO A 53 29.11 -24.39 18.88
N PHE A 54 29.06 -23.75 17.71
CA PHE A 54 28.56 -24.25 16.44
C PHE A 54 29.01 -25.69 16.14
N ASN A 55 28.05 -26.60 16.04
CA ASN A 55 28.30 -27.97 15.59
C ASN A 55 28.30 -28.00 14.05
N ARG A 56 29.46 -28.21 13.43
CA ARG A 56 29.69 -28.20 11.96
C ARG A 56 28.94 -29.32 11.17
N GLY A 57 28.10 -30.12 11.82
CA GLY A 57 27.33 -31.20 11.19
C GLY A 57 26.00 -30.78 10.52
N PHE A 58 25.50 -29.57 10.76
CA PHE A 58 24.19 -29.15 10.23
C PHE A 58 24.24 -28.70 8.75
N LEU A 59 25.40 -28.18 8.29
CA LEU A 59 25.57 -27.66 6.93
C LEU A 59 25.63 -28.74 5.83
N MET A 60 25.95 -29.99 6.17
CA MET A 60 25.99 -31.09 5.20
C MET A 60 24.62 -31.74 4.98
N ARG A 61 23.72 -31.72 5.98
CA ARG A 61 22.37 -32.30 5.86
C ARG A 61 21.41 -31.38 5.10
N THR A 62 21.58 -30.06 5.18
CA THR A 62 20.78 -29.10 4.38
C THR A 62 21.14 -29.13 2.90
N ARG A 63 22.43 -29.34 2.55
CA ARG A 63 22.84 -29.54 1.14
C ARG A 63 22.19 -30.77 0.51
N ALA A 64 22.18 -31.91 1.20
CA ALA A 64 21.58 -33.14 0.66
C ALA A 64 20.07 -33.03 0.43
N ILE A 65 19.35 -32.33 1.31
CA ILE A 65 17.89 -32.14 1.20
C ILE A 65 17.55 -31.18 0.06
N LEU A 66 18.34 -30.09 -0.12
CA LEU A 66 18.16 -29.17 -1.25
C LEU A 66 18.49 -29.84 -2.60
N THR A 67 19.52 -30.69 -2.67
CA THR A 67 19.86 -31.40 -3.91
C THR A 67 18.78 -32.42 -4.30
N VAL A 68 18.14 -33.09 -3.33
CA VAL A 68 17.02 -34.01 -3.58
C VAL A 68 15.75 -33.26 -4.03
N LEU A 69 15.49 -32.08 -3.47
CA LEU A 69 14.38 -31.22 -3.90
C LEU A 69 14.58 -30.62 -5.29
N LEU A 70 15.82 -30.26 -5.66
CA LEU A 70 16.15 -29.79 -7.01
C LEU A 70 16.04 -30.91 -8.06
N LEU A 71 16.44 -32.14 -7.71
CA LEU A 71 16.30 -33.31 -8.58
C LEU A 71 14.83 -33.73 -8.78
N ALA A 72 13.98 -33.58 -7.76
CA ALA A 72 12.55 -33.82 -7.88
C ALA A 72 11.84 -32.81 -8.82
N LEU A 73 12.37 -31.59 -8.93
CA LEU A 73 11.89 -30.55 -9.85
C LEU A 73 12.34 -30.77 -11.31
N ILE A 74 13.43 -31.50 -11.53
CA ILE A 74 13.94 -31.82 -12.89
C ILE A 74 13.24 -33.08 -13.45
N VAL A 75 12.78 -33.99 -12.60
CA VAL A 75 12.13 -35.25 -13.04
C VAL A 75 10.64 -35.06 -13.41
N THR A 76 10.00 -33.97 -13.02
CA THR A 76 8.60 -33.67 -13.40
C THR A 76 8.47 -32.92 -14.74
N GLY A 77 9.58 -32.64 -15.43
CA GLY A 77 9.63 -31.85 -16.67
C GLY A 77 9.90 -32.62 -17.98
N SER A 78 9.62 -33.92 -18.06
CA SER A 78 9.73 -34.68 -19.33
C SER A 78 8.34 -34.88 -19.97
N PRO A 79 8.07 -34.40 -21.20
CA PRO A 79 6.80 -34.64 -21.86
C PRO A 79 6.72 -36.09 -22.40
N LEU A 80 5.75 -36.85 -21.90
CA LEU A 80 5.31 -38.09 -22.53
C LEU A 80 4.56 -37.75 -23.83
N ASN A 81 5.20 -38.10 -24.94
CA ASN A 81 4.63 -38.09 -26.28
C ASN A 81 3.52 -39.15 -26.39
N ALA A 82 2.26 -38.74 -26.56
CA ALA A 82 1.20 -39.60 -27.07
C ALA A 82 0.11 -38.78 -27.78
N GLN A 83 0.21 -38.75 -29.11
CA GLN A 83 -0.86 -38.63 -30.12
C GLN A 83 -2.15 -37.85 -29.77
N SER A 84 -2.29 -36.65 -30.35
CA SER A 84 -3.54 -36.25 -31.02
C SER A 84 -3.23 -35.21 -32.10
N LYS A 85 -3.17 -35.68 -33.35
CA LYS A 85 -3.00 -34.88 -34.56
C LYS A 85 -4.38 -34.36 -35.00
N LYS A 86 -4.46 -33.05 -35.28
CA LYS A 86 -5.52 -32.26 -35.96
C LYS A 86 -6.31 -31.30 -35.06
N LYS A 87 -5.68 -30.20 -34.64
CA LYS A 87 -6.38 -28.89 -34.48
C LYS A 87 -5.46 -27.67 -34.42
N ASP A 88 -4.26 -27.73 -35.01
CA ASP A 88 -3.17 -26.77 -34.71
C ASP A 88 -2.79 -25.81 -35.84
N GLN A 89 -3.63 -25.65 -36.87
CA GLN A 89 -3.38 -24.66 -37.94
C GLN A 89 -4.24 -23.38 -37.83
N THR A 90 -5.20 -23.34 -36.90
CA THR A 90 -6.07 -22.15 -36.67
C THR A 90 -5.72 -21.37 -35.40
N ARG A 91 -4.79 -21.88 -34.57
CA ARG A 91 -4.36 -21.26 -33.31
C ARG A 91 -3.09 -20.42 -33.48
N THR A 92 -2.15 -20.88 -34.30
CA THR A 92 -0.90 -20.17 -34.62
C THR A 92 -1.13 -18.90 -35.41
N THR A 93 -2.04 -18.91 -36.38
CA THR A 93 -2.45 -17.73 -37.16
C THR A 93 -3.09 -16.64 -36.30
N LYS A 94 -3.84 -17.00 -35.25
CA LYS A 94 -4.42 -16.02 -34.29
C LYS A 94 -3.39 -15.41 -33.33
N HIS A 95 -2.31 -16.13 -33.01
CA HIS A 95 -1.25 -15.61 -32.14
C HIS A 95 -0.29 -14.69 -32.89
N GLU A 96 -0.04 -14.94 -34.18
CA GLU A 96 0.69 -14.02 -35.07
C GLU A 96 -0.14 -12.75 -35.35
N GLU A 97 -1.45 -12.88 -35.59
CA GLU A 97 -2.36 -11.75 -35.78
C GLU A 97 -2.53 -10.90 -34.51
N LEU A 98 -2.41 -11.50 -33.32
CA LEU A 98 -2.40 -10.77 -32.03
C LEU A 98 -1.07 -10.03 -31.83
N GLY A 99 0.06 -10.63 -32.23
CA GLY A 99 1.39 -10.01 -32.18
C GLY A 99 1.50 -8.81 -33.11
N GLU A 100 1.00 -8.91 -34.35
CA GLU A 100 0.94 -7.80 -35.30
C GLU A 100 -0.06 -6.72 -34.86
N ARG A 101 -1.21 -7.09 -34.29
CA ARG A 101 -2.18 -6.13 -33.73
C ARG A 101 -1.63 -5.38 -32.52
N ILE A 102 -0.85 -6.04 -31.65
CA ILE A 102 -0.20 -5.39 -30.51
C ILE A 102 0.96 -4.51 -30.99
N GLY A 103 1.75 -4.95 -31.97
CA GLY A 103 2.81 -4.16 -32.59
C GLY A 103 2.28 -2.86 -33.21
N THR A 104 1.23 -2.96 -34.02
CA THR A 104 0.55 -1.81 -34.64
C THR A 104 -0.12 -0.88 -33.62
N MET A 105 -0.71 -1.41 -32.54
CA MET A 105 -1.28 -0.60 -31.47
C MET A 105 -0.21 0.14 -30.67
N VAL A 106 0.96 -0.48 -30.45
CA VAL A 106 2.11 0.15 -29.77
C VAL A 106 2.74 1.23 -30.66
N GLU A 107 2.89 0.99 -31.97
CA GLU A 107 3.34 2.01 -32.92
C GLU A 107 2.34 3.16 -33.06
N GLU A 108 1.03 2.90 -33.06
CA GLU A 108 0.00 3.94 -33.04
C GLU A 108 0.05 4.78 -31.76
N VAL A 109 0.28 4.16 -30.60
CA VAL A 109 0.42 4.86 -29.31
C VAL A 109 1.71 5.68 -29.28
N ILE A 110 2.82 5.17 -29.80
CA ILE A 110 4.08 5.90 -29.93
C ILE A 110 3.93 7.06 -30.92
N ALA A 111 3.24 6.87 -32.05
CA ALA A 111 2.89 7.94 -32.98
C ALA A 111 1.91 8.96 -32.39
N LYS A 112 0.99 8.54 -31.50
CA LYS A 112 0.08 9.42 -30.75
C LYS A 112 0.78 10.21 -29.66
N ILE A 113 1.78 9.62 -29.00
CA ILE A 113 2.63 10.29 -28.00
C ILE A 113 3.60 11.24 -28.70
N GLY A 114 4.15 10.86 -29.86
CA GLY A 114 4.93 11.72 -30.74
C GLY A 114 4.10 12.88 -31.30
N LYS A 115 2.84 12.66 -31.67
CA LYS A 115 1.89 13.73 -32.03
C LYS A 115 1.43 14.56 -30.82
N GLY A 116 1.33 13.96 -29.63
CA GLY A 116 0.98 14.64 -28.38
C GLY A 116 2.04 15.63 -27.89
N LEU A 117 3.24 15.58 -28.46
CA LEU A 117 4.29 16.59 -28.27
C LEU A 117 4.16 17.81 -29.21
N SER A 118 3.10 17.89 -30.02
CA SER A 118 2.91 18.98 -31.00
C SER A 118 1.74 19.95 -30.75
N LEU A 119 0.90 19.77 -29.73
CA LEU A 119 -0.22 20.70 -29.46
C LEU A 119 -0.57 20.75 -27.97
N THR A 120 -0.17 21.83 -27.28
CA THR A 120 -0.99 22.58 -26.31
C THR A 120 -0.21 23.82 -25.86
N ARG A 121 -0.39 24.93 -26.58
CA ARG A 121 -0.01 26.27 -26.14
C ARG A 121 -1.13 27.21 -26.55
N GLU A 122 -2.22 27.21 -25.81
CA GLU A 122 -3.28 28.22 -25.81
C GLU A 122 -4.30 27.84 -24.73
N GLU A 123 -4.27 28.50 -23.57
CA GLU A 123 -5.40 28.84 -22.66
C GLU A 123 -4.92 29.24 -21.24
N GLU A 124 -4.01 30.23 -21.16
CA GLU A 124 -3.93 31.10 -19.97
C GLU A 124 -3.78 32.54 -20.45
N ASP A 125 -4.92 33.20 -20.66
CA ASP A 125 -5.03 34.66 -20.70
C ASP A 125 -6.44 35.03 -20.21
N LEU A 126 -6.62 35.08 -18.87
CA LEU A 126 -7.66 35.88 -18.24
C LEU A 126 -7.26 36.15 -16.77
N PHE A 127 -6.48 37.21 -16.53
CA PHE A 127 -6.70 38.28 -15.53
C PHE A 127 -5.44 39.11 -15.28
N SER A 128 -5.55 40.42 -15.59
CA SER A 128 -4.74 41.60 -15.17
C SER A 128 -3.25 41.64 -15.59
N VAL A 129 -2.86 42.30 -16.68
CA VAL A 129 -2.76 43.77 -16.95
C VAL A 129 -1.52 44.46 -16.32
N ASP A 130 -0.65 44.83 -17.26
CA ASP A 130 0.26 45.98 -17.35
C ASP A 130 1.74 45.94 -16.93
N SER A 131 2.55 46.26 -17.94
CA SER A 131 3.95 46.68 -17.96
C SER A 131 4.98 45.56 -17.62
N LEU A 132 5.84 45.07 -18.52
CA LEU A 132 6.58 45.71 -19.60
C LEU A 132 6.86 44.74 -20.75
N LYS A 133 6.57 45.24 -21.94
CA LYS A 133 6.89 44.66 -23.25
C LYS A 133 8.40 44.74 -23.55
N ARG A 134 8.85 43.73 -24.30
CA ARG A 134 9.95 43.68 -25.29
C ARG A 134 11.34 43.24 -24.81
N ARG A 135 11.67 41.97 -25.11
CA ARG A 135 12.49 41.64 -26.29
C ARG A 135 12.41 40.17 -26.69
N SER A 136 12.34 39.96 -28.01
CA SER A 136 12.59 38.73 -28.78
C SER A 136 11.58 37.58 -28.68
N ARG A 137 10.49 37.73 -29.43
CA ARG A 137 9.77 36.62 -30.08
C ARG A 137 10.60 36.09 -31.26
N ARG A 138 10.91 34.79 -31.28
CA ARG A 138 11.11 34.04 -32.53
C ARG A 138 10.64 32.61 -32.27
N GLY A 139 9.48 32.26 -32.82
CA GLY A 139 8.93 30.91 -32.76
C GLY A 139 9.76 29.97 -33.63
N ILE A 140 10.08 28.80 -33.09
CA ILE A 140 10.69 27.70 -33.84
C ILE A 140 9.53 26.86 -34.39
N LYS A 141 9.39 26.84 -35.72
CA LYS A 141 8.69 25.76 -36.43
C LYS A 141 9.60 24.54 -36.35
N VAL A 142 9.12 23.45 -35.75
CA VAL A 142 9.77 22.15 -35.85
C VAL A 142 9.28 21.53 -37.16
N ASP A 143 10.19 21.41 -38.11
CA ASP A 143 9.96 20.78 -39.42
C ASP A 143 10.18 19.27 -39.25
N SER A 144 9.17 18.46 -39.55
CA SER A 144 9.15 17.02 -39.24
C SER A 144 9.87 16.13 -40.27
N ASP A 145 10.76 16.70 -41.07
CA ASP A 145 11.44 16.02 -42.19
C ASP A 145 12.95 15.75 -41.95
N GLU A 146 13.48 15.94 -40.74
CA GLU A 146 14.89 15.62 -40.46
C GLU A 146 15.14 14.13 -40.19
N LYS A 147 16.06 13.55 -40.97
CA LYS A 147 16.59 12.19 -40.80
C LYS A 147 17.15 12.01 -39.38
N SER A 148 16.78 10.92 -38.70
CA SER A 148 17.37 10.50 -37.43
C SER A 148 18.21 9.23 -37.61
N VAL A 149 19.27 9.11 -36.84
CA VAL A 149 20.12 7.91 -36.75
C VAL A 149 19.91 7.31 -35.37
N THR A 150 19.51 6.04 -35.33
CA THR A 150 19.26 5.30 -34.08
C THR A 150 20.36 4.27 -33.85
N TYR A 151 20.87 4.22 -32.63
CA TYR A 151 21.87 3.26 -32.16
C TYR A 151 21.32 2.45 -30.98
N GLU A 152 21.81 1.23 -30.81
CA GLU A 152 21.52 0.37 -29.66
C GLU A 152 22.81 0.04 -28.90
N GLY A 153 22.75 0.06 -27.57
CA GLY A 153 23.92 -0.10 -26.70
C GLY A 153 24.78 1.17 -26.59
N THR A 154 25.98 1.04 -26.01
CA THR A 154 26.87 2.18 -25.76
C THR A 154 27.53 2.69 -27.05
N VAL A 155 27.43 4.00 -27.30
CA VAL A 155 27.89 4.68 -28.52
C VAL A 155 28.95 5.72 -28.18
N ARG A 156 29.96 5.84 -29.04
CA ARG A 156 31.02 6.86 -28.92
C ARG A 156 31.15 7.64 -30.23
N ILE A 157 30.95 8.95 -30.17
CA ILE A 157 31.20 9.90 -31.27
C ILE A 157 32.58 10.51 -31.04
N ASN A 158 33.53 10.27 -31.95
CA ASN A 158 34.92 10.69 -31.77
C ASN A 158 35.14 12.20 -32.07
N GLU A 159 36.28 12.76 -31.67
CA GLU A 159 36.60 14.21 -31.79
C GLU A 159 36.51 14.73 -33.23
N ASP A 160 36.88 13.91 -34.21
CA ASP A 160 36.85 14.21 -35.64
C ASP A 160 35.49 13.94 -36.31
N GLU A 161 34.53 13.42 -35.56
CA GLU A 161 33.24 12.98 -36.08
C GLU A 161 32.18 14.09 -35.98
N ILE A 162 31.48 14.34 -37.10
CA ILE A 162 30.37 15.29 -37.18
C ILE A 162 29.13 14.56 -37.68
N ILE A 163 28.14 14.37 -36.80
CA ILE A 163 26.85 13.77 -37.16
C ILE A 163 25.87 14.89 -37.53
N ARG A 164 25.45 14.95 -38.80
CA ARG A 164 24.49 15.95 -39.32
C ARG A 164 23.07 15.43 -39.36
N SER A 165 22.58 14.96 -38.22
CA SER A 165 21.24 14.38 -38.05
C SER A 165 20.89 14.26 -36.57
N ASN A 166 19.60 14.05 -36.28
CA ASN A 166 19.15 13.72 -34.93
C ASN A 166 19.71 12.34 -34.51
N VAL A 167 20.17 12.22 -33.27
CA VAL A 167 20.80 11.01 -32.72
C VAL A 167 19.91 10.42 -31.64
N ILE A 168 19.58 9.14 -31.75
CA ILE A 168 18.82 8.40 -30.75
C ILE A 168 19.64 7.20 -30.28
N VAL A 169 19.82 7.02 -28.97
CA VAL A 169 20.51 5.86 -28.38
C VAL A 169 19.58 5.11 -27.44
N LYS A 170 19.49 3.79 -27.59
CA LYS A 170 18.62 2.93 -26.78
C LYS A 170 19.43 1.88 -26.01
N GLY A 171 19.19 1.77 -24.71
CA GLY A 171 19.74 0.71 -23.85
C GLY A 171 21.26 0.77 -23.64
N GLY A 172 21.86 1.95 -23.75
CA GLY A 172 23.28 2.19 -23.47
C GLY A 172 23.65 3.67 -23.53
N ASP A 173 24.88 3.97 -23.12
CA ASP A 173 25.36 5.35 -22.94
C ASP A 173 25.81 5.99 -24.25
N LEU A 174 25.70 7.31 -24.37
CA LEU A 174 26.24 8.08 -25.48
C LEU A 174 27.42 8.93 -25.00
N MET A 175 28.62 8.71 -25.52
CA MET A 175 29.79 9.53 -25.28
C MET A 175 30.10 10.40 -26.51
N ILE A 176 30.04 11.71 -26.37
CA ILE A 176 30.30 12.66 -27.47
C ILE A 176 31.61 13.38 -27.20
N TYR A 177 32.58 13.24 -28.11
CA TYR A 177 33.81 14.02 -28.17
C TYR A 177 33.80 15.01 -29.36
N GLY A 178 33.10 14.65 -30.44
CA GLY A 178 32.96 15.47 -31.65
C GLY A 178 31.72 16.36 -31.66
N LYS A 179 31.06 16.46 -32.81
CA LYS A 179 29.91 17.37 -33.01
C LYS A 179 28.65 16.65 -33.49
N VAL A 180 27.51 17.00 -32.90
CA VAL A 180 26.17 16.61 -33.39
C VAL A 180 25.43 17.85 -33.84
N GLU A 181 25.17 17.95 -35.14
CA GLU A 181 24.33 18.98 -35.75
C GLU A 181 22.88 18.50 -35.82
N GLY A 182 22.22 18.39 -34.66
CA GLY A 182 20.85 17.89 -34.50
C GLY A 182 20.46 17.68 -33.03
N ASP A 183 19.26 17.16 -32.80
CA ASP A 183 18.74 16.79 -31.48
C ASP A 183 19.30 15.43 -31.01
N VAL A 184 19.52 15.27 -29.71
CA VAL A 184 20.03 14.05 -29.07
C VAL A 184 19.00 13.49 -28.09
N LEU A 185 18.67 12.21 -28.21
CA LEU A 185 17.83 11.46 -27.28
C LEU A 185 18.53 10.18 -26.81
N VAL A 186 18.75 10.02 -25.50
CA VAL A 186 19.24 8.77 -24.90
C VAL A 186 18.13 8.15 -24.04
N VAL A 187 17.89 6.84 -24.20
CA VAL A 187 16.84 6.11 -23.48
C VAL A 187 17.45 4.91 -22.75
N GLY A 188 17.43 4.92 -21.42
CA GLY A 188 17.94 3.84 -20.58
C GLY A 188 19.48 3.77 -20.52
N GLY A 189 20.15 4.93 -20.62
CA GLY A 189 21.60 5.12 -20.50
C GLY A 189 21.92 6.61 -20.31
N ASP A 190 23.18 6.94 -20.10
CA ASP A 190 23.65 8.31 -19.81
C ASP A 190 24.23 9.01 -21.05
N LEU A 191 24.19 10.34 -21.07
CA LEU A 191 24.87 11.18 -22.06
C LEU A 191 26.12 11.81 -21.45
N TYR A 192 27.29 11.55 -22.02
CA TYR A 192 28.56 12.15 -21.64
C TYR A 192 29.05 13.11 -22.74
N MET A 193 28.96 14.41 -22.47
CA MET A 193 29.54 15.49 -23.26
C MET A 193 30.99 15.71 -22.80
N LYS A 194 31.96 15.34 -23.64
CA LYS A 194 33.40 15.42 -23.35
C LYS A 194 34.00 16.75 -23.77
N ASP A 195 35.22 17.06 -23.32
CA ASP A 195 35.92 18.29 -23.72
C ASP A 195 35.88 18.51 -25.25
N GLY A 196 35.51 19.73 -25.66
CA GLY A 196 35.32 20.11 -27.07
C GLY A 196 34.03 19.63 -27.75
N ALA A 197 33.21 18.80 -27.10
CA ALA A 197 32.00 18.24 -27.69
C ALA A 197 30.91 19.31 -27.88
N ARG A 198 30.19 19.24 -29.01
CA ARG A 198 29.11 20.21 -29.28
C ARG A 198 27.85 19.60 -29.89
N VAL A 199 26.71 19.86 -29.26
CA VAL A 199 25.38 19.52 -29.79
C VAL A 199 24.67 20.82 -30.17
N THR A 200 24.29 20.99 -31.43
CA THR A 200 23.64 22.24 -31.87
C THR A 200 22.13 22.25 -31.63
N GLY A 201 21.52 21.08 -31.40
CA GLY A 201 20.09 20.92 -31.12
C GLY A 201 19.78 20.72 -29.63
N ASN A 202 18.59 20.21 -29.33
CA ASN A 202 18.13 19.87 -27.99
C ASN A 202 18.74 18.55 -27.52
N ALA A 203 18.93 18.40 -26.21
CA ALA A 203 19.39 17.15 -25.62
C ALA A 203 18.38 16.66 -24.56
N LYS A 204 17.99 15.39 -24.66
CA LYS A 204 17.08 14.74 -23.72
C LYS A 204 17.60 13.36 -23.34
N VAL A 205 17.54 13.05 -22.04
CA VAL A 205 17.86 11.72 -21.52
C VAL A 205 16.67 11.20 -20.71
N ILE A 206 16.24 9.98 -21.00
CA ILE A 206 15.14 9.28 -20.31
C ILE A 206 15.75 8.15 -19.48
N ASN A 207 15.54 8.20 -18.16
CA ASN A 207 16.08 7.23 -17.19
C ASN A 207 17.62 7.15 -17.17
N GLY A 208 18.30 8.30 -17.32
CA GLY A 208 19.76 8.44 -17.23
C GLY A 208 20.13 9.92 -17.02
N GLU A 209 21.41 10.23 -16.89
CA GLU A 209 21.94 11.58 -16.61
C GLU A 209 22.69 12.20 -17.81
N ILE A 210 22.93 13.51 -17.75
CA ILE A 210 23.78 14.25 -18.70
C ILE A 210 24.99 14.76 -17.92
N PHE A 211 26.19 14.34 -18.34
CA PHE A 211 27.47 14.77 -17.79
C PHE A 211 28.17 15.67 -18.78
N GLU A 212 28.49 16.90 -18.38
CA GLU A 212 29.15 17.91 -19.23
C GLU A 212 30.55 18.21 -18.68
N GLU A 213 31.59 17.97 -19.48
CA GLU A 213 32.97 18.37 -19.17
C GLU A 213 33.22 19.83 -19.59
N ASP A 214 34.18 20.49 -18.94
CA ASP A 214 34.63 21.84 -19.28
C ASP A 214 35.00 21.91 -20.78
N GLY A 215 34.45 22.89 -21.49
CA GLY A 215 34.68 23.06 -22.94
C GLY A 215 33.61 22.45 -23.85
N SER A 216 32.70 21.64 -23.31
CA SER A 216 31.54 21.13 -24.05
C SER A 216 30.38 22.13 -24.11
N ALA A 217 29.52 22.02 -25.13
CA ALA A 217 28.36 22.91 -25.31
C ALA A 217 27.14 22.22 -25.93
N ILE A 218 25.96 22.46 -25.36
CA ILE A 218 24.66 22.15 -25.96
C ILE A 218 23.96 23.47 -26.25
N ASP A 219 23.74 23.78 -27.54
CA ASP A 219 23.18 25.07 -27.96
C ASP A 219 21.64 25.13 -27.79
N GLY A 220 20.94 23.98 -27.71
CA GLY A 220 19.49 23.86 -27.56
C GLY A 220 18.99 23.66 -26.12
N TYR A 221 17.71 23.30 -25.98
CA TYR A 221 17.10 23.03 -24.66
C TYR A 221 17.58 21.69 -24.11
N ILE A 222 17.93 21.67 -22.83
CA ILE A 222 18.31 20.46 -22.11
C ILE A 222 17.14 20.02 -21.23
N ASP A 223 16.53 18.88 -21.57
CA ASP A 223 15.52 18.25 -20.74
C ASP A 223 16.21 17.22 -19.82
N ARG A 224 16.64 17.68 -18.65
CA ARG A 224 17.21 16.84 -17.57
C ARG A 224 16.06 16.11 -16.85
N SER A 225 15.34 15.24 -17.55
CA SER A 225 14.41 14.30 -16.93
C SER A 225 15.15 13.12 -16.28
N SER A 226 16.19 13.42 -15.50
CA SER A 226 16.82 12.50 -14.59
C SER A 226 16.34 12.85 -13.18
N THR A 227 15.93 11.81 -12.47
CA THR A 227 15.54 11.93 -11.06
C THR A 227 16.83 12.25 -10.28
N ARG A 228 17.08 13.56 -10.02
CA ARG A 228 18.09 14.19 -9.13
C ARG A 228 19.10 15.13 -9.83
N ALA A 229 18.63 16.21 -10.46
CA ALA A 229 19.44 17.43 -10.60
C ALA A 229 19.01 18.46 -9.54
N SER A 230 19.60 18.33 -8.36
CA SER A 230 19.61 19.36 -7.31
C SER A 230 20.54 20.49 -7.76
N SER A 231 19.96 21.61 -8.20
CA SER A 231 20.53 22.98 -8.12
C SER A 231 19.74 23.94 -9.02
N TYR A 232 18.45 24.12 -8.70
CA TYR A 232 17.65 25.36 -8.85
C TYR A 232 16.19 25.06 -8.45
N ARG A 233 16.04 24.33 -7.33
CA ARG A 233 14.77 23.95 -6.74
C ARG A 233 14.96 23.70 -5.24
N GLU A 234 15.55 24.68 -4.56
CA GLU A 234 15.56 24.76 -3.08
C GLU A 234 14.14 24.81 -2.48
N GLU A 235 13.08 24.79 -3.31
CA GLU A 235 11.69 24.72 -2.85
C GLU A 235 11.09 23.32 -2.78
N GLU A 236 11.64 22.31 -3.48
CA GLU A 236 11.03 20.97 -3.49
C GLU A 236 11.57 20.03 -2.41
N ASP A 237 12.80 20.24 -1.93
CA ASP A 237 13.31 19.57 -0.72
C ASP A 237 12.60 20.04 0.56
N ARG A 238 11.86 21.17 0.51
CA ARG A 238 11.05 21.69 1.62
C ARG A 238 9.71 20.99 1.78
N PHE A 239 9.25 20.26 0.76
CA PHE A 239 8.09 19.39 0.84
C PHE A 239 8.57 17.95 0.88
N ARG A 240 9.12 17.52 2.03
CA ARG A 240 9.20 16.10 2.34
C ARG A 240 7.82 15.50 2.03
N ARG A 241 7.73 14.73 0.93
CA ARG A 241 6.68 13.74 0.67
C ARG A 241 6.82 12.67 1.75
N SER A 242 6.54 13.05 2.99
CA SER A 242 6.23 12.14 4.07
C SER A 242 4.85 11.58 3.74
N SER A 243 4.81 10.69 2.74
CA SER A 243 3.84 9.62 2.74
C SER A 243 3.97 9.00 4.12
N PHE A 244 2.97 9.26 4.95
CA PHE A 244 2.99 8.87 6.34
C PHE A 244 3.23 7.35 6.35
N ARG A 245 4.35 6.87 6.93
CA ARG A 245 4.84 5.47 6.80
C ARG A 245 3.92 4.44 7.49
N LEU A 246 2.72 4.85 7.88
CA LEU A 246 1.68 4.03 8.47
C LEU A 246 0.61 3.80 7.40
N ASN A 247 0.60 2.60 6.83
CA ASN A 247 -0.52 2.10 6.03
C ASN A 247 -1.73 1.84 6.95
N ALA A 248 -2.35 2.92 7.40
CA ALA A 248 -3.51 2.91 8.29
C ALA A 248 -4.81 2.80 7.49
N PRO A 249 -5.74 1.87 7.80
CA PRO A 249 -7.05 1.73 7.17
C PRO A 249 -7.96 2.97 7.05
N TRP A 250 -7.68 4.10 7.73
CA TRP A 250 -8.42 5.36 7.54
C TRP A 250 -7.73 6.33 6.58
N VAL A 251 -6.49 6.06 6.16
CA VAL A 251 -5.96 6.66 4.93
C VAL A 251 -6.72 5.96 3.83
N SER A 252 -7.89 6.50 3.50
CA SER A 252 -8.66 6.02 2.36
C SER A 252 -7.71 5.95 1.17
N GLU A 253 -7.73 4.87 0.40
CA GLU A 253 -6.97 4.83 -0.85
C GLU A 253 -7.40 5.96 -1.81
N THR A 254 -8.52 6.64 -1.52
CA THR A 254 -8.95 7.88 -2.19
C THR A 254 -8.14 9.13 -1.80
N THR A 255 -7.28 9.06 -0.78
CA THR A 255 -6.40 10.17 -0.34
C THR A 255 -4.94 9.97 -0.71
N ASN A 256 -4.59 8.93 -1.48
CA ASN A 256 -3.23 8.59 -1.95
C ASN A 256 -3.11 8.64 -3.48
N LEU A 257 -3.78 9.61 -4.13
CA LEU A 257 -3.73 9.78 -5.58
C LEU A 257 -3.39 11.23 -5.93
N ASP A 258 -2.25 11.44 -6.58
CA ASP A 258 -1.94 12.69 -7.29
C ASP A 258 -2.91 12.80 -8.49
N ASN A 259 -3.90 13.68 -8.34
CA ASN A 259 -4.77 14.32 -9.33
C ASN A 259 -5.76 13.45 -10.13
N PHE A 260 -5.48 12.19 -10.48
CA PHE A 260 -6.41 11.35 -11.28
C PHE A 260 -6.72 10.02 -10.59
N ILE A 261 -8.00 9.68 -10.52
CA ILE A 261 -8.54 8.47 -9.91
C ILE A 261 -9.16 7.61 -11.00
N PHE A 262 -8.60 6.43 -11.19
CA PHE A 262 -9.21 5.36 -11.97
C PHE A 262 -9.42 4.14 -11.07
N ARG A 263 -10.65 3.63 -11.03
CA ARG A 263 -10.93 2.30 -10.45
C ARG A 263 -12.02 1.58 -11.22
N TYR A 264 -11.97 0.26 -11.14
CA TYR A 264 -13.00 -0.62 -11.71
C TYR A 264 -13.43 -1.63 -10.67
N ASN A 265 -14.74 -1.76 -10.47
CA ASN A 265 -15.32 -2.76 -9.59
C ASN A 265 -16.74 -3.13 -10.02
N ARG A 266 -17.27 -4.24 -9.49
CA ARG A 266 -18.59 -4.77 -9.88
C ARG A 266 -19.77 -3.86 -9.53
N VAL A 267 -19.60 -2.89 -8.62
CA VAL A 267 -20.68 -2.03 -8.10
C VAL A 267 -20.76 -0.68 -8.83
N GLU A 268 -19.61 -0.06 -9.13
CA GLU A 268 -19.53 1.25 -9.77
C GLU A 268 -19.26 1.14 -11.29
N GLY A 269 -18.75 0.00 -11.75
CA GLY A 269 -18.15 -0.12 -13.07
C GLY A 269 -16.87 0.69 -13.15
N ILE A 270 -16.67 1.37 -14.28
CA ILE A 270 -15.59 2.36 -14.41
C ILE A 270 -15.93 3.54 -13.49
N PHE A 271 -14.96 3.95 -12.69
CA PHE A 271 -15.01 5.17 -11.90
C PHE A 271 -13.85 6.06 -12.29
N LEU A 272 -14.17 7.30 -12.68
CA LEU A 272 -13.20 8.33 -13.02
C LEU A 272 -13.37 9.50 -12.05
N GLY A 273 -12.27 9.99 -11.51
CA GLY A 273 -12.27 11.10 -10.60
C GLY A 273 -10.94 11.84 -10.52
N ALA A 274 -10.91 12.82 -9.64
CA ALA A 274 -9.71 13.55 -9.27
C ALA A 274 -9.69 13.71 -7.75
N GLY A 275 -8.49 13.82 -7.18
CA GLY A 275 -8.32 13.99 -5.76
C GLY A 275 -7.04 14.74 -5.43
N SER A 276 -7.05 15.35 -4.25
CA SER A 276 -5.87 15.91 -3.60
C SER A 276 -5.68 15.18 -2.28
N GLU A 277 -4.47 14.68 -2.09
CA GLU A 277 -4.05 14.07 -0.85
C GLU A 277 -3.99 15.10 0.28
N LYS A 278 -4.11 14.60 1.51
CA LYS A 278 -3.86 15.39 2.71
C LYS A 278 -2.36 15.56 2.91
N ARG A 279 -1.95 16.81 3.09
CA ARG A 279 -0.54 17.18 3.28
C ARG A 279 -0.27 17.46 4.75
N TYR A 280 0.84 16.95 5.27
CA TYR A 280 1.34 17.26 6.60
C TYR A 280 2.47 18.29 6.49
N TYR A 281 2.30 19.42 7.14
CA TYR A 281 3.24 20.54 7.09
C TYR A 281 4.06 20.56 8.39
N TRP A 282 5.24 19.96 8.32
CA TRP A 282 6.19 19.88 9.43
C TRP A 282 7.09 21.11 9.55
N ASP A 283 7.00 22.03 8.58
CA ASP A 283 7.82 23.22 8.47
C ASP A 283 7.26 24.42 9.26
N GLY A 284 5.99 24.35 9.67
CA GLY A 284 5.29 25.44 10.38
C GLY A 284 4.87 26.61 9.48
N TRP A 285 4.99 26.52 8.16
CA TRP A 285 4.62 27.61 7.24
C TRP A 285 3.14 27.57 6.85
N ARG A 286 2.51 26.38 6.96
CA ARG A 286 1.14 26.15 6.56
C ARG A 286 0.38 25.40 7.65
N ASP A 287 -0.58 26.08 8.25
CA ASP A 287 -1.39 25.50 9.33
C ASP A 287 -2.65 24.79 8.83
N TYR A 288 -2.95 24.85 7.53
CA TYR A 288 -4.19 24.31 6.97
C TYR A 288 -3.90 23.36 5.80
N SER A 289 -4.45 22.16 5.88
CA SER A 289 -4.51 21.21 4.76
C SER A 289 -5.96 20.99 4.36
N VAL A 290 -6.26 21.35 3.11
CA VAL A 290 -7.49 20.98 2.42
C VAL A 290 -7.19 19.75 1.57
N TYR A 291 -8.06 18.76 1.63
CA TYR A 291 -7.91 17.51 0.90
C TYR A 291 -9.28 16.97 0.53
N GLY A 292 -9.32 16.03 -0.42
CA GLY A 292 -10.58 15.47 -0.86
C GLY A 292 -10.50 14.86 -2.24
N SER A 293 -11.57 14.22 -2.65
CA SER A 293 -11.72 13.61 -3.95
C SER A 293 -13.12 13.76 -4.48
N ILE A 294 -13.28 13.72 -5.79
CA ILE A 294 -14.56 13.65 -6.47
C ILE A 294 -14.45 12.79 -7.71
N GLY A 295 -15.46 11.98 -7.97
CA GLY A 295 -15.53 11.20 -9.19
C GLY A 295 -16.90 10.61 -9.46
N TRP A 296 -17.05 10.07 -10.66
CA TRP A 296 -18.30 9.55 -11.19
C TRP A 296 -18.19 8.05 -11.47
N GLY A 297 -19.10 7.27 -10.89
CA GLY A 297 -19.27 5.86 -11.20
C GLY A 297 -20.23 5.66 -12.37
N PHE A 298 -19.74 5.15 -13.51
CA PHE A 298 -20.50 5.08 -14.75
C PHE A 298 -21.66 4.08 -14.72
N LYS A 299 -21.56 3.00 -13.92
CA LYS A 299 -22.65 2.01 -13.79
C LYS A 299 -23.57 2.32 -12.61
N SER A 300 -23.02 2.87 -11.53
CA SER A 300 -23.82 3.32 -10.38
C SER A 300 -24.59 4.61 -10.67
N HIS A 301 -24.18 5.41 -11.66
CA HIS A 301 -24.73 6.74 -11.98
C HIS A 301 -24.74 7.68 -10.76
N ARG A 302 -23.66 7.64 -9.97
CA ARG A 302 -23.53 8.43 -8.74
C ARG A 302 -22.17 9.12 -8.68
N TRP A 303 -22.20 10.37 -8.23
CA TRP A 303 -21.02 11.07 -7.74
C TRP A 303 -20.61 10.47 -6.40
N ARG A 304 -19.32 10.21 -6.22
CA ARG A 304 -18.70 9.84 -4.95
C ARG A 304 -17.50 10.72 -4.70
N GLY A 305 -17.20 10.99 -3.44
CA GLY A 305 -16.12 11.88 -3.07
C GLY A 305 -16.09 12.20 -1.59
N ASN A 306 -15.09 12.98 -1.21
CA ASN A 306 -14.90 13.51 0.13
C ASN A 306 -14.28 14.90 0.06
N LEU A 307 -14.51 15.70 1.09
CA LEU A 307 -13.88 17.00 1.29
C LEU A 307 -13.55 17.16 2.76
N GLY A 308 -12.27 17.37 3.04
CA GLY A 308 -11.73 17.53 4.37
C GLY A 308 -10.92 18.81 4.53
N LEU A 309 -10.98 19.37 5.73
CA LEU A 309 -10.15 20.48 6.17
C LEU A 309 -9.53 20.09 7.51
N SER A 310 -8.21 20.16 7.59
CA SER A 310 -7.48 19.99 8.84
C SER A 310 -6.65 21.22 9.18
N ARG A 311 -6.73 21.65 10.42
CA ARG A 311 -5.80 22.59 11.03
C ARG A 311 -4.69 21.83 11.74
N GLN A 312 -3.45 22.14 11.42
CA GLN A 312 -2.24 21.55 11.93
C GLN A 312 -1.52 22.57 12.81
N PHE A 313 -1.01 22.12 13.94
CA PHE A 313 -0.29 22.91 14.92
C PHE A 313 1.05 22.22 15.15
N LEU A 314 2.13 22.85 14.70
CA LEU A 314 3.48 22.41 15.02
C LEU A 314 3.76 22.78 16.47
N VAL A 315 3.99 21.77 17.32
CA VAL A 315 4.25 21.97 18.75
C VAL A 315 5.74 22.16 18.98
N ASP A 316 6.55 21.28 18.38
CA ASP A 316 8.00 21.25 18.37
C ASP A 316 8.46 20.61 17.05
N ASP A 317 9.76 20.65 16.76
CA ASP A 317 10.34 19.96 15.59
C ASP A 317 9.98 18.47 15.62
N GLY A 318 9.28 18.00 14.59
CA GLY A 318 8.83 16.61 14.47
C GLY A 318 7.57 16.27 15.29
N HIS A 319 6.93 17.23 15.97
CA HIS A 319 5.70 17.01 16.75
C HIS A 319 4.53 17.85 16.22
N LEU A 320 3.48 17.17 15.74
CA LEU A 320 2.35 17.80 15.07
C LEU A 320 1.03 17.40 15.71
N LEU A 321 0.28 18.39 16.20
CA LEU A 321 -1.12 18.23 16.59
C LEU A 321 -2.03 18.62 15.42
N GLU A 322 -3.11 17.89 15.23
CA GLU A 322 -4.06 18.12 14.15
C GLU A 322 -5.50 18.09 14.65
N LEU A 323 -6.32 19.00 14.14
CA LEU A 323 -7.78 18.98 14.26
C LEU A 323 -8.40 19.02 12.87
N GLY A 324 -9.22 18.04 12.52
CA GLY A 324 -9.80 17.91 11.19
C GLY A 324 -11.31 17.69 11.19
N VAL A 325 -11.94 18.11 10.10
CA VAL A 325 -13.32 17.79 9.76
C VAL A 325 -13.36 17.27 8.34
N GLU A 326 -14.22 16.29 8.07
CA GLU A 326 -14.39 15.69 6.74
C GLU A 326 -15.86 15.36 6.50
N GLY A 327 -16.35 15.63 5.30
CA GLY A 327 -17.63 15.13 4.80
C GLY A 327 -17.40 14.22 3.61
N HIS A 328 -18.14 13.11 3.53
CA HIS A 328 -17.89 12.09 2.51
C HIS A 328 -19.14 11.36 2.04
N SER A 329 -19.10 10.91 0.79
CA SER A 329 -20.04 9.99 0.17
C SER A 329 -19.22 8.99 -0.66
N LEU A 330 -19.05 7.79 -0.12
CA LEU A 330 -18.08 6.81 -0.61
C LEU A 330 -18.77 5.50 -0.97
N THR A 331 -18.17 4.81 -1.94
CA THR A 331 -18.28 3.37 -2.08
C THR A 331 -17.10 2.78 -1.33
N ASP A 332 -17.32 2.42 -0.07
CA ASP A 332 -16.27 2.03 0.88
C ASP A 332 -16.22 0.50 1.03
N THR A 333 -15.17 -0.01 1.66
CA THR A 333 -14.94 -1.44 1.89
C THR A 333 -14.17 -1.67 3.18
N LYS A 334 -14.38 -2.83 3.81
CA LYS A 334 -13.55 -3.27 4.96
C LYS A 334 -12.28 -4.01 4.51
N ASP A 335 -12.13 -4.30 3.22
CA ASP A 335 -11.14 -5.23 2.68
C ASP A 335 -9.83 -4.57 2.20
N HIS A 336 -9.59 -3.30 2.58
CA HIS A 336 -8.36 -2.56 2.27
C HIS A 336 -7.08 -3.29 2.72
N TRP A 337 -7.18 -4.11 3.76
CA TRP A 337 -6.06 -4.88 4.32
C TRP A 337 -5.82 -6.24 3.65
N ILE A 338 -6.73 -6.67 2.77
CA ILE A 338 -6.69 -7.94 2.02
C ILE A 338 -6.03 -7.71 0.65
N ILE A 339 -6.48 -6.68 -0.06
CA ILE A 339 -6.07 -6.37 -1.43
C ILE A 339 -6.12 -4.86 -1.62
N SER A 340 -5.18 -4.27 -2.38
CA SER A 340 -5.18 -2.84 -2.68
C SER A 340 -6.18 -2.46 -3.77
N GLN A 341 -6.55 -1.18 -3.88
CA GLN A 341 -7.53 -0.73 -4.89
C GLN A 341 -7.00 -0.93 -6.30
N GLY A 342 -5.71 -0.67 -6.52
CA GLY A 342 -5.07 -0.87 -7.82
C GLY A 342 -5.05 -2.36 -8.22
N GLU A 343 -4.67 -3.24 -7.29
CA GLU A 343 -4.65 -4.68 -7.53
C GLU A 343 -6.06 -5.23 -7.78
N ASN A 344 -7.05 -4.83 -6.98
CA ASN A 344 -8.43 -5.24 -7.18
C ASN A 344 -9.03 -4.69 -8.48
N THR A 345 -8.70 -3.45 -8.85
CA THR A 345 -9.11 -2.84 -10.12
C THR A 345 -8.58 -3.64 -11.29
N ALA A 346 -7.28 -3.99 -11.28
CA ALA A 346 -6.68 -4.82 -12.32
C ALA A 346 -7.33 -6.22 -12.37
N ALA A 347 -7.55 -6.84 -11.21
CA ALA A 347 -8.20 -8.15 -11.13
C ALA A 347 -9.63 -8.12 -11.71
N ALA A 348 -10.44 -7.13 -11.33
CA ALA A 348 -11.81 -7.02 -11.77
C ALA A 348 -11.89 -6.69 -13.26
N PHE A 349 -11.08 -5.74 -13.72
CA PHE A 349 -11.07 -5.28 -15.10
C PHE A 349 -10.49 -6.33 -16.07
N LEU A 350 -9.40 -7.01 -15.70
CA LEU A 350 -8.68 -7.91 -16.61
C LEU A 350 -9.21 -9.34 -16.54
N ILE A 351 -9.41 -9.90 -15.34
CA ILE A 351 -9.62 -11.36 -15.16
C ILE A 351 -10.97 -11.73 -14.52
N HIS A 352 -11.90 -10.77 -14.42
CA HIS A 352 -13.25 -10.96 -13.86
C HIS A 352 -13.28 -11.37 -12.39
N GLU A 353 -12.28 -10.95 -11.61
CA GLU A 353 -12.18 -11.29 -10.18
C GLU A 353 -12.25 -10.03 -9.33
N ASP A 354 -13.20 -9.94 -8.42
CA ASP A 354 -13.37 -8.81 -7.50
C ASP A 354 -13.43 -9.31 -6.04
N TYR A 355 -12.35 -9.01 -5.30
CA TYR A 355 -12.08 -9.53 -3.97
C TYR A 355 -12.48 -8.57 -2.84
N ARG A 356 -13.14 -7.45 -3.15
CA ARG A 356 -13.60 -6.48 -2.14
C ARG A 356 -15.10 -6.54 -1.95
N ASP A 357 -15.57 -6.34 -0.74
CA ASP A 357 -16.99 -6.18 -0.42
C ASP A 357 -17.32 -4.73 -0.16
N TYR A 358 -18.29 -4.22 -0.93
CA TYR A 358 -18.56 -2.80 -1.02
C TYR A 358 -19.84 -2.41 -0.28
N PHE A 359 -19.83 -1.24 0.32
CA PHE A 359 -21.01 -0.63 0.90
C PHE A 359 -21.00 0.89 0.70
N GLY A 360 -22.18 1.49 0.65
CA GLY A 360 -22.33 2.93 0.59
C GLY A 360 -22.14 3.53 1.96
N ARG A 361 -21.26 4.53 2.09
CA ARG A 361 -20.98 5.23 3.34
C ARG A 361 -21.09 6.74 3.11
N GLU A 362 -22.07 7.36 3.75
CA GLU A 362 -22.37 8.78 3.59
C GLU A 362 -22.46 9.44 4.96
N GLY A 363 -21.66 10.47 5.21
CA GLY A 363 -21.59 11.06 6.53
C GLY A 363 -20.49 12.08 6.69
N TYR A 364 -20.08 12.28 7.95
CA TYR A 364 -19.01 13.19 8.30
C TYR A 364 -18.20 12.66 9.48
N GLY A 365 -16.95 13.10 9.54
CA GLY A 365 -15.99 12.82 10.60
C GLY A 365 -15.44 14.10 11.21
N ILE A 366 -15.19 14.09 12.51
CA ILE A 366 -14.41 15.10 13.21
C ILE A 366 -13.27 14.37 13.90
N ASN A 367 -12.04 14.79 13.66
CA ASN A 367 -10.86 14.13 14.20
C ASN A 367 -9.91 15.08 14.94
N ALA A 368 -9.21 14.49 15.89
CA ALA A 368 -8.05 15.06 16.55
C ALA A 368 -6.92 14.04 16.48
N GLY A 369 -5.74 14.47 16.06
CA GLY A 369 -4.58 13.61 15.86
C GLY A 369 -3.33 14.22 16.44
N TYR A 370 -2.41 13.37 16.87
CA TYR A 370 -1.06 13.74 17.26
C TYR A 370 -0.08 12.84 16.53
N ALA A 371 0.90 13.44 15.87
CA ALA A 371 1.91 12.75 15.07
C ALA A 371 3.31 13.15 15.52
N ILE A 372 4.19 12.16 15.59
CA ILE A 372 5.61 12.34 15.86
C ILE A 372 6.37 11.80 14.65
N GLN A 373 7.28 12.58 14.10
CA GLN A 373 8.18 12.20 13.01
C GLN A 373 9.62 12.49 13.43
N GLU A 374 10.33 11.42 13.75
CA GLU A 374 11.78 11.40 13.98
C GLU A 374 12.48 10.77 12.76
N GLU A 375 13.81 10.73 12.75
CA GLU A 375 14.61 10.22 11.62
C GLU A 375 14.24 8.76 11.26
N ASP A 376 14.17 7.90 12.29
CA ASP A 376 13.99 6.45 12.14
C ASP A 376 12.62 5.94 12.59
N MET A 377 11.75 6.84 13.07
CA MET A 377 10.48 6.47 13.69
C MET A 377 9.37 7.46 13.38
N THR A 378 8.18 6.93 13.09
CA THR A 378 6.95 7.72 12.97
C THR A 378 5.88 7.13 13.89
N ILE A 379 5.29 7.97 14.73
CA ILE A 379 4.18 7.61 15.63
C ILE A 379 2.97 8.46 15.29
N GLN A 380 1.77 7.88 15.38
CA GLN A 380 0.52 8.63 15.29
C GLN A 380 -0.51 8.09 16.25
N VAL A 381 -1.24 8.99 16.89
CA VAL A 381 -2.44 8.68 17.66
C VAL A 381 -3.56 9.58 17.14
N LYS A 382 -4.71 9.01 16.82
CA LYS A 382 -5.87 9.76 16.30
C LYS A 382 -7.15 9.26 16.94
N ALA A 383 -8.00 10.21 17.34
CA ALA A 383 -9.37 9.97 17.77
C ALA A 383 -10.32 10.66 16.78
N GLU A 384 -11.36 9.96 16.37
CA GLU A 384 -12.30 10.42 15.36
C GLU A 384 -13.73 10.11 15.78
N PHE A 385 -14.60 11.10 15.74
CA PHE A 385 -16.04 10.96 15.87
C PHE A 385 -16.65 10.84 14.48
N LEU A 386 -17.31 9.73 14.21
CA LEU A 386 -17.91 9.39 12.92
C LEU A 386 -19.42 9.32 13.06
N SER A 387 -20.16 9.95 12.14
CA SER A 387 -21.60 9.80 12.01
C SER A 387 -21.96 9.50 10.56
N ASP A 388 -22.16 8.21 10.27
CA ASP A 388 -22.28 7.67 8.92
C ASP A 388 -23.60 6.93 8.71
N ARG A 389 -24.18 7.08 7.52
CA ARG A 389 -25.26 6.22 7.02
C ARG A 389 -24.66 5.13 6.14
N TYR A 390 -24.92 3.89 6.52
CA TYR A 390 -24.51 2.70 5.79
C TYR A 390 -25.66 2.20 4.92
N SER A 391 -25.34 1.78 3.70
CA SER A 391 -26.30 1.20 2.74
C SER A 391 -25.68 0.07 1.94
N SER A 392 -26.47 -0.96 1.67
CA SER A 392 -26.10 -2.08 0.79
C SER A 392 -25.98 -1.61 -0.65
N LEU A 393 -25.05 -2.20 -1.40
CA LEU A 393 -24.85 -1.92 -2.82
C LEU A 393 -24.95 -3.22 -3.63
N ASP A 394 -25.55 -3.15 -4.81
CA ASP A 394 -25.70 -4.31 -5.70
C ASP A 394 -24.62 -4.32 -6.79
N ASN A 395 -24.39 -5.49 -7.38
CA ASN A 395 -23.63 -5.61 -8.63
C ASN A 395 -24.35 -4.80 -9.73
N ARG A 396 -23.60 -3.98 -10.46
CA ARG A 396 -24.09 -3.14 -11.57
C ARG A 396 -23.42 -3.45 -12.91
N THR A 397 -22.37 -4.26 -12.92
CA THR A 397 -21.64 -4.66 -14.12
C THR A 397 -21.10 -6.08 -14.00
N GLU A 398 -21.00 -6.76 -15.13
CA GLU A 398 -20.48 -8.13 -15.27
C GLU A 398 -19.49 -8.20 -16.45
N TRP A 399 -18.74 -7.11 -16.66
CA TRP A 399 -17.81 -6.99 -17.79
C TRP A 399 -16.36 -7.14 -17.31
N SER A 400 -15.53 -7.80 -18.11
CA SER A 400 -14.08 -7.80 -17.96
C SER A 400 -13.42 -8.07 -19.32
N MET A 401 -12.14 -7.75 -19.44
CA MET A 401 -11.40 -7.84 -20.71
C MET A 401 -11.03 -9.27 -21.10
N PHE A 402 -10.54 -10.07 -20.15
CA PHE A 402 -10.03 -11.43 -20.36
C PHE A 402 -10.68 -12.48 -19.44
N GLY A 403 -11.86 -12.16 -18.89
CA GLY A 403 -12.57 -13.01 -17.93
C GLY A 403 -13.16 -14.31 -18.45
N GLY A 404 -13.37 -14.43 -19.75
CA GLY A 404 -14.14 -15.53 -20.34
C GLY A 404 -15.54 -15.62 -19.74
N ASP A 405 -15.97 -16.83 -19.38
CA ASP A 405 -17.31 -17.14 -18.84
C ASP A 405 -17.42 -16.96 -17.32
N LYS A 406 -16.42 -16.38 -16.66
CA LYS A 406 -16.50 -16.06 -15.23
C LYS A 406 -17.57 -15.00 -15.00
N VAL A 407 -18.15 -15.02 -13.80
CA VAL A 407 -19.11 -14.03 -13.31
C VAL A 407 -18.61 -13.44 -12.00
N PHE A 408 -18.90 -12.18 -11.72
CA PHE A 408 -18.54 -11.60 -10.45
C PHE A 408 -19.33 -12.26 -9.31
N ARG A 409 -18.68 -12.36 -8.15
CA ARG A 409 -19.35 -12.73 -6.91
C ARG A 409 -20.44 -11.69 -6.58
N PRO A 410 -21.60 -12.11 -6.04
CA PRO A 410 -22.58 -11.16 -5.52
C PRO A 410 -21.97 -10.29 -4.42
N ASN A 411 -22.20 -8.98 -4.47
CA ASN A 411 -21.84 -8.11 -3.37
C ASN A 411 -22.74 -8.42 -2.14
N PRO A 412 -22.17 -8.73 -0.96
CA PRO A 412 -22.97 -9.13 0.18
C PRO A 412 -23.79 -7.96 0.73
N LEU A 413 -24.99 -8.27 1.22
CA LEU A 413 -25.81 -7.31 1.96
C LEU A 413 -25.15 -6.98 3.30
N ILE A 414 -25.30 -5.73 3.72
CA ILE A 414 -24.84 -5.25 5.02
C ILE A 414 -26.02 -4.88 5.92
N ASN A 415 -25.74 -4.57 7.18
CA ASN A 415 -26.77 -3.95 8.02
C ASN A 415 -26.84 -2.46 7.69
N ASP A 416 -27.87 -2.08 6.95
CA ASP A 416 -28.22 -0.69 6.64
C ASP A 416 -28.62 0.07 7.91
N GLY A 417 -28.28 1.36 7.98
CA GLY A 417 -28.66 2.21 9.11
C GLY A 417 -27.64 3.29 9.44
N LYS A 418 -27.97 4.13 10.43
CA LYS A 418 -27.05 5.16 10.92
C LYS A 418 -26.11 4.60 11.99
N MET A 419 -24.81 4.65 11.74
CA MET A 419 -23.76 4.32 12.70
C MET A 419 -23.08 5.59 13.19
N THR A 420 -23.14 5.82 14.50
CA THR A 420 -22.33 6.84 15.15
C THR A 420 -21.31 6.16 16.07
N SER A 421 -20.03 6.38 15.82
CA SER A 421 -18.95 5.75 16.56
C SER A 421 -17.82 6.73 16.89
N ILE A 422 -17.05 6.37 17.92
CA ILE A 422 -15.74 6.96 18.18
C ILE A 422 -14.70 5.94 17.73
N LEU A 423 -13.85 6.29 16.79
CA LEU A 423 -12.72 5.49 16.33
C LEU A 423 -11.44 6.08 16.93
N THR A 424 -10.77 5.31 17.77
CA THR A 424 -9.44 5.61 18.25
C THR A 424 -8.43 4.76 17.52
N SER A 425 -7.23 5.29 17.38
CA SER A 425 -6.18 4.61 16.66
C SER A 425 -4.80 5.03 17.07
N ALA A 426 -3.87 4.09 16.97
CA ALA A 426 -2.46 4.29 17.25
C ALA A 426 -1.60 3.54 16.22
N GLY A 427 -0.55 4.18 15.76
CA GLY A 427 0.38 3.66 14.77
C GLY A 427 1.82 3.96 15.16
N LEU A 428 2.72 3.00 14.93
CA LEU A 428 4.16 3.15 15.00
C LEU A 428 4.80 2.50 13.77
N SER A 429 5.71 3.19 13.11
CA SER A 429 6.46 2.65 11.98
C SER A 429 7.93 3.05 12.07
N THR A 430 8.81 2.05 12.01
CA THR A 430 10.26 2.22 11.83
C THR A 430 10.69 1.65 10.48
N MET A 431 9.75 1.55 9.53
CA MET A 431 10.03 0.93 8.25
C MET A 431 10.99 1.80 7.44
N GLU A 432 12.02 1.14 6.91
CA GLU A 432 12.98 1.74 5.99
C GLU A 432 13.14 0.82 4.77
N LYS A 433 13.45 1.42 3.61
CA LYS A 433 13.81 0.68 2.40
C LYS A 433 15.33 0.71 2.26
N THR A 434 15.97 -0.43 2.47
CA THR A 434 17.40 -0.61 2.26
C THR A 434 17.65 -1.33 0.92
N LEU A 435 18.93 -1.41 0.52
CA LEU A 435 19.34 -2.19 -0.66
C LEU A 435 19.00 -3.69 -0.52
N ARG A 436 18.83 -4.19 0.71
CA ARG A 436 18.48 -5.58 1.02
C ARG A 436 16.97 -5.83 1.08
N GLY A 437 16.16 -4.78 0.94
CA GLY A 437 14.71 -4.85 1.01
C GLY A 437 14.14 -3.94 2.09
N THR A 438 12.90 -4.19 2.47
CA THR A 438 12.28 -3.45 3.58
C THR A 438 12.70 -4.08 4.89
N GLU A 439 13.00 -3.24 5.87
CA GLU A 439 13.28 -3.64 7.25
C GLU A 439 12.58 -2.71 8.22
N GLY A 440 12.31 -3.19 9.44
CA GLY A 440 11.68 -2.38 10.49
C GLY A 440 10.39 -2.98 11.01
N TRP A 441 9.69 -2.20 11.83
CA TRP A 441 8.41 -2.54 12.42
C TRP A 441 7.30 -1.67 11.84
N SER A 442 6.10 -2.23 11.70
CA SER A 442 4.87 -1.48 11.51
C SER A 442 3.83 -2.02 12.46
N ILE A 443 3.42 -1.22 13.43
CA ILE A 443 2.44 -1.57 14.46
C ILE A 443 1.27 -0.63 14.30
N TYR A 444 0.08 -1.19 14.31
CA TYR A 444 -1.15 -0.45 14.09
C TYR A 444 -2.27 -1.03 14.94
N SER A 445 -3.02 -0.17 15.61
CA SER A 445 -4.14 -0.57 16.45
C SER A 445 -5.33 0.37 16.26
N THR A 446 -6.54 -0.19 16.28
CA THR A 446 -7.80 0.55 16.30
C THR A 446 -8.73 0.07 17.40
N GLY A 447 -9.48 1.01 17.97
CA GLY A 447 -10.62 0.77 18.82
C GLY A 447 -11.83 1.55 18.30
N GLU A 448 -12.88 0.87 17.87
CA GLU A 448 -14.12 1.49 17.44
C GLU A 448 -15.23 1.24 18.47
N PHE A 449 -15.87 2.33 18.91
CA PHE A 449 -16.91 2.31 19.93
C PHE A 449 -18.19 2.89 19.36
N ALA A 450 -19.12 2.03 18.94
CA ALA A 450 -20.46 2.42 18.53
C ALA A 450 -21.42 2.23 19.71
N LYS A 451 -22.13 3.30 20.10
CA LYS A 451 -23.12 3.26 21.18
C LYS A 451 -24.37 4.02 20.76
N ARG A 452 -25.54 3.50 21.13
CA ARG A 452 -26.84 4.17 20.88
C ARG A 452 -26.90 5.59 21.45
N ARG A 453 -26.21 5.87 22.56
CA ARG A 453 -26.10 7.21 23.17
C ARG A 453 -25.44 8.25 22.26
N PHE A 454 -24.70 7.83 21.23
CA PHE A 454 -24.13 8.72 20.22
C PHE A 454 -25.13 9.07 19.10
N GLY A 455 -26.37 8.58 19.16
CA GLY A 455 -27.42 8.90 18.17
C GLY A 455 -27.36 8.06 16.89
N GLY A 456 -26.79 6.84 16.99
CA GLY A 456 -26.81 5.82 15.96
C GLY A 456 -27.58 4.56 16.40
N GLU A 457 -27.83 3.66 15.47
CA GLU A 457 -28.63 2.44 15.65
C GLU A 457 -27.79 1.24 16.14
N PHE A 458 -26.49 1.28 15.86
CA PHE A 458 -25.53 0.21 16.17
C PHE A 458 -24.96 0.32 17.59
N SER A 459 -24.63 -0.83 18.18
CA SER A 459 -24.04 -0.94 19.51
C SER A 459 -23.03 -2.07 19.57
N PHE A 460 -21.76 -1.75 19.31
CA PHE A 460 -20.64 -2.69 19.37
C PHE A 460 -19.35 -1.97 19.79
N ASN A 461 -18.40 -2.75 20.30
CA ASN A 461 -17.00 -2.34 20.40
C ASN A 461 -16.18 -3.25 19.49
N GLN A 462 -15.18 -2.72 18.80
CA GLN A 462 -14.26 -3.52 18.01
C GLN A 462 -12.83 -3.07 18.26
N TYR A 463 -11.93 -4.03 18.40
CA TYR A 463 -10.51 -3.80 18.57
C TYR A 463 -9.74 -4.60 17.54
N VAL A 464 -8.80 -3.96 16.85
CA VAL A 464 -7.95 -4.62 15.86
C VAL A 464 -6.49 -4.20 16.11
N LEU A 465 -5.59 -5.17 16.11
CA LEU A 465 -4.14 -4.99 16.18
C LEU A 465 -3.52 -5.62 14.93
N ASP A 466 -2.62 -4.92 14.25
CA ASP A 466 -1.84 -5.39 13.11
C ASP A 466 -0.37 -5.04 13.39
N VAL A 467 0.47 -6.07 13.48
CA VAL A 467 1.90 -5.97 13.76
C VAL A 467 2.64 -6.61 12.60
N ARG A 468 3.60 -5.89 12.03
CA ARG A 468 4.46 -6.37 10.94
C ARG A 468 5.91 -6.18 11.32
N ARG A 469 6.71 -7.19 11.03
CA ARG A 469 8.17 -7.17 11.19
C ARG A 469 8.81 -7.61 9.89
N TYR A 470 9.66 -6.76 9.34
CA TYR A 470 10.57 -7.10 8.25
C TYR A 470 11.98 -7.17 8.83
N GLN A 471 12.57 -8.36 8.81
CA GLN A 471 13.83 -8.65 9.50
C GLN A 471 14.82 -9.27 8.51
N PRO A 472 15.83 -8.51 8.07
CA PRO A 472 16.98 -9.09 7.40
C PRO A 472 17.64 -10.12 8.33
N LEU A 473 17.90 -11.33 7.81
CA LEU A 473 18.60 -12.39 8.53
C LEU A 473 20.04 -12.55 8.05
N GLY A 474 20.34 -12.11 6.82
CA GLY A 474 21.66 -12.19 6.22
C GLY A 474 21.80 -11.24 5.03
N GLN A 475 22.78 -11.52 4.18
CA GLN A 475 23.03 -10.73 2.96
C GLN A 475 21.93 -10.92 1.90
N TYR A 476 21.37 -12.12 1.81
CA TYR A 476 20.36 -12.50 0.81
C TYR A 476 19.00 -12.84 1.42
N ASP A 477 18.92 -12.95 2.74
CA ASP A 477 17.79 -13.55 3.44
C ASP A 477 17.00 -12.49 4.21
N ASN A 478 15.67 -12.51 4.06
CA ASN A 478 14.76 -11.67 4.83
C ASN A 478 13.58 -12.51 5.34
N ILE A 479 13.12 -12.24 6.55
CA ILE A 479 11.89 -12.79 7.10
C ILE A 479 10.89 -11.68 7.35
N ASN A 480 9.72 -11.80 6.71
CA ASN A 480 8.60 -10.89 6.86
C ASN A 480 7.51 -11.61 7.65
N ILE A 481 7.06 -11.01 8.74
CA ILE A 481 6.03 -11.59 9.60
C ILE A 481 4.94 -10.55 9.79
N ARG A 482 3.69 -10.97 9.66
CA ARG A 482 2.50 -10.21 10.07
C ARG A 482 1.74 -11.01 11.11
N LEU A 483 1.35 -10.35 12.18
CA LEU A 483 0.38 -10.80 13.15
C LEU A 483 -0.78 -9.81 13.17
N ARG A 484 -2.00 -10.29 12.91
CA ARG A 484 -3.22 -9.50 13.03
C ARG A 484 -4.14 -10.18 14.03
N ALA A 485 -4.66 -9.43 14.99
CA ALA A 485 -5.62 -9.93 15.98
C ALA A 485 -6.82 -8.99 16.03
N GLY A 486 -8.00 -9.55 16.23
CA GLY A 486 -9.26 -8.82 16.27
C GLY A 486 -10.22 -9.41 17.28
N THR A 487 -10.91 -8.54 18.02
CA THR A 487 -11.98 -8.92 18.93
C THR A 487 -13.11 -7.91 18.86
N SER A 488 -14.34 -8.35 19.06
CA SER A 488 -15.51 -7.48 18.99
C SER A 488 -16.57 -7.88 20.02
N GLU A 489 -17.19 -6.88 20.64
CA GLU A 489 -18.17 -7.02 21.72
C GLU A 489 -19.50 -6.39 21.29
N GLY A 490 -20.62 -6.94 21.76
CA GLY A 490 -21.95 -6.47 21.40
C GLY A 490 -22.42 -6.99 20.04
N VAL A 491 -23.47 -6.38 19.51
CA VAL A 491 -24.10 -6.81 18.26
C VAL A 491 -23.31 -6.21 17.09
N VAL A 492 -22.29 -6.94 16.66
CA VAL A 492 -21.39 -6.54 15.56
C VAL A 492 -22.16 -6.65 14.24
N PRO A 493 -22.24 -5.57 13.45
CA PRO A 493 -22.89 -5.64 12.15
C PRO A 493 -22.04 -6.41 11.13
N THR A 494 -22.68 -6.98 10.10
CA THR A 494 -22.02 -7.85 9.10
C THR A 494 -20.80 -7.20 8.45
N GLN A 495 -20.86 -5.90 8.17
CA GLN A 495 -19.76 -5.13 7.59
C GLN A 495 -18.56 -4.91 8.54
N LYS A 496 -18.64 -5.36 9.80
CA LYS A 496 -17.56 -5.30 10.80
C LYS A 496 -17.10 -6.68 11.29
N ILE A 497 -17.75 -7.77 10.90
CA ILE A 497 -17.33 -9.14 11.25
C ILE A 497 -15.97 -9.47 10.61
N PHE A 498 -15.15 -10.26 11.32
CA PHE A 498 -13.89 -10.75 10.79
C PHE A 498 -14.10 -11.93 9.86
N GLU A 499 -13.45 -11.87 8.71
CA GLU A 499 -13.46 -12.91 7.69
C GLU A 499 -12.02 -13.19 7.27
N ILE A 500 -11.61 -14.44 7.30
CA ILE A 500 -10.31 -14.88 6.79
C ILE A 500 -10.49 -16.03 5.79
N GLY A 501 -9.52 -16.20 4.89
CA GLY A 501 -9.59 -17.14 3.78
C GLY A 501 -9.27 -16.45 2.46
N GLY A 502 -8.32 -17.00 1.70
CA GLY A 502 -7.85 -16.48 0.44
C GLY A 502 -6.71 -15.46 0.57
N LEU A 503 -6.73 -14.43 -0.29
CA LEU A 503 -5.63 -13.48 -0.48
C LEU A 503 -5.23 -12.77 0.83
N SER A 504 -3.92 -12.60 1.06
CA SER A 504 -3.36 -11.90 2.24
C SER A 504 -3.87 -12.39 3.61
N THR A 505 -4.52 -13.56 3.65
CA THR A 505 -5.06 -14.18 4.85
C THR A 505 -4.61 -15.63 4.92
N LEU A 506 -5.46 -16.57 4.54
CA LEU A 506 -5.17 -17.99 4.46
C LEU A 506 -5.19 -18.41 2.99
N HIS A 507 -4.04 -18.30 2.35
CA HIS A 507 -3.89 -18.37 0.91
C HIS A 507 -4.45 -19.66 0.27
N ALA A 508 -4.37 -20.80 0.97
CA ALA A 508 -4.86 -22.08 0.44
C ALA A 508 -6.36 -22.33 0.72
N PHE A 509 -7.00 -21.47 1.51
CA PHE A 509 -8.39 -21.62 1.92
C PHE A 509 -9.33 -20.84 1.00
N PRO A 510 -10.60 -21.27 0.85
CA PRO A 510 -11.56 -20.52 0.06
C PRO A 510 -11.72 -19.08 0.57
N PHE A 511 -11.98 -18.16 -0.35
CA PHE A 511 -12.08 -16.74 -0.04
C PHE A 511 -13.16 -16.48 1.01
N LYS A 512 -12.80 -15.80 2.12
CA LYS A 512 -13.68 -15.46 3.25
C LYS A 512 -14.50 -16.64 3.81
N SER A 513 -13.87 -17.82 3.90
CA SER A 513 -14.54 -19.04 4.37
C SER A 513 -14.70 -19.14 5.88
N GLU A 514 -13.83 -18.47 6.65
CA GLU A 514 -13.85 -18.52 8.11
C GLU A 514 -14.34 -17.16 8.63
N ILE A 515 -15.42 -17.18 9.43
CA ILE A 515 -16.18 -15.98 9.82
C ILE A 515 -16.38 -15.98 11.34
N GLY A 516 -16.18 -14.83 11.98
CA GLY A 516 -16.46 -14.68 13.41
C GLY A 516 -16.10 -13.32 14.01
N ASN A 517 -16.36 -13.18 15.30
CA ASN A 517 -16.09 -11.97 16.10
C ASN A 517 -14.81 -12.03 16.94
N ARG A 518 -14.05 -13.13 16.86
CA ARG A 518 -12.67 -13.27 17.34
C ARG A 518 -11.78 -13.72 16.19
N MET A 519 -10.61 -13.12 16.06
CA MET A 519 -9.68 -13.45 14.99
C MET A 519 -8.23 -13.33 15.43
N ILE A 520 -7.41 -14.31 15.05
CA ILE A 520 -5.95 -14.24 15.07
C ILE A 520 -5.47 -14.74 13.71
N LEU A 521 -4.60 -13.98 13.07
CA LEU A 521 -4.00 -14.30 11.78
C LEU A 521 -2.51 -14.05 11.86
N MET A 522 -1.72 -15.02 11.42
CA MET A 522 -0.28 -14.91 11.27
C MET A 522 0.10 -15.26 9.82
N ASN A 523 0.91 -14.41 9.20
CA ASN A 523 1.51 -14.66 7.90
C ASN A 523 3.02 -14.54 8.05
N ALA A 524 3.76 -15.48 7.48
CA ALA A 524 5.22 -15.46 7.46
C ALA A 524 5.72 -15.73 6.04
N GLU A 525 6.64 -14.90 5.57
CA GLU A 525 7.37 -15.07 4.31
C GLU A 525 8.86 -15.10 4.60
N TYR A 526 9.52 -16.19 4.23
CA TYR A 526 10.98 -16.26 4.18
C TYR A 526 11.41 -16.07 2.73
N ILE A 527 12.22 -15.04 2.51
CA ILE A 527 12.61 -14.55 1.18
C ILE A 527 14.11 -14.72 1.04
N ILE A 528 14.53 -15.34 -0.05
CA ILE A 528 15.93 -15.53 -0.42
C ILE A 528 16.15 -14.85 -1.77
N ASN A 529 17.00 -13.83 -1.80
CA ASN A 529 17.37 -13.14 -3.03
C ASN A 529 18.24 -14.06 -3.91
N GLY A 530 17.82 -14.28 -5.17
CA GLY A 530 18.50 -15.14 -6.13
C GLY A 530 19.96 -14.80 -6.43
N ASP A 531 20.44 -13.61 -6.06
CA ASP A 531 21.87 -13.24 -6.03
C ASP A 531 22.73 -14.27 -5.25
N PHE A 532 22.15 -15.00 -4.28
CA PHE A 532 22.84 -16.06 -3.54
C PHE A 532 23.38 -17.19 -4.45
N LEU A 533 22.74 -17.42 -5.61
CA LEU A 533 23.18 -18.43 -6.57
C LEU A 533 24.49 -18.05 -7.26
N GLY A 534 24.81 -16.76 -7.33
CA GLY A 534 26.09 -16.28 -7.82
C GLY A 534 27.25 -16.70 -6.92
N GLU A 535 27.07 -16.67 -5.59
CA GLU A 535 28.08 -17.15 -4.63
C GLU A 535 28.26 -18.68 -4.66
N LEU A 536 27.29 -19.41 -5.21
CA LEU A 536 27.34 -20.86 -5.36
C LEU A 536 27.91 -21.31 -6.71
N ASP A 537 28.42 -20.38 -7.53
CA ASP A 537 28.89 -20.63 -8.90
C ASP A 537 27.84 -21.38 -9.77
N PHE A 538 26.55 -21.17 -9.48
CA PHE A 538 25.48 -21.85 -10.20
C PHE A 538 25.33 -21.25 -11.61
N TRP A 539 25.36 -22.07 -12.65
CA TRP A 539 25.03 -21.66 -14.02
C TRP A 539 23.59 -22.05 -14.33
N PRO A 540 22.67 -21.13 -14.73
CA PRO A 540 22.86 -19.71 -15.06
C PRO A 540 22.38 -18.73 -13.95
N SER A 541 23.24 -18.36 -12.99
CA SER A 541 22.91 -17.45 -11.88
C SER A 541 22.39 -16.07 -12.32
N TRP A 542 22.88 -15.55 -13.45
CA TRP A 542 22.45 -14.27 -14.02
C TRP A 542 20.95 -14.21 -14.36
N LEU A 543 20.31 -15.35 -14.62
CA LEU A 543 18.85 -15.40 -14.83
C LEU A 543 18.06 -15.25 -13.53
N MET A 544 18.69 -15.52 -12.38
CA MET A 544 18.01 -15.59 -11.08
C MET A 544 18.20 -14.33 -10.23
N SER A 545 19.17 -13.46 -10.55
CA SER A 545 19.42 -12.18 -9.83
C SER A 545 18.23 -11.21 -9.88
N GLY A 546 17.34 -11.37 -10.86
CA GLY A 546 16.10 -10.59 -10.99
C GLY A 546 14.97 -11.06 -10.07
N PHE A 547 15.13 -12.21 -9.40
CA PHE A 547 14.06 -12.90 -8.67
C PHE A 547 14.43 -13.19 -7.21
N ASN A 548 13.42 -13.24 -6.36
CA ASN A 548 13.54 -13.81 -5.02
C ASN A 548 12.74 -15.11 -4.92
N PHE A 549 13.30 -16.09 -4.24
CA PHE A 549 12.59 -17.30 -3.82
C PHE A 549 11.83 -17.02 -2.53
N ILE A 550 10.59 -17.49 -2.43
CA ILE A 550 9.71 -17.25 -1.29
C ILE A 550 9.22 -18.58 -0.73
N LEU A 551 9.34 -18.77 0.57
CA LEU A 551 8.58 -19.74 1.34
C LEU A 551 7.49 -19.00 2.14
N LEU A 552 6.25 -19.43 2.02
CA LEU A 552 5.09 -18.83 2.68
C LEU A 552 4.55 -19.78 3.74
N SER A 553 4.13 -19.24 4.87
CA SER A 553 3.39 -19.97 5.91
C SER A 553 2.32 -19.07 6.48
N ASP A 554 1.07 -19.54 6.48
CA ASP A 554 -0.05 -18.81 7.08
C ASP A 554 -0.72 -19.67 8.14
N ALA A 555 -1.18 -19.01 9.21
CA ALA A 555 -1.93 -19.61 10.30
C ALA A 555 -3.08 -18.68 10.68
N GLY A 556 -4.29 -19.21 10.85
CA GLY A 556 -5.48 -18.41 11.08
C GLY A 556 -6.45 -19.10 12.02
N PHE A 557 -6.98 -18.34 12.97
CA PHE A 557 -7.96 -18.76 13.94
C PHE A 557 -9.10 -17.76 13.92
N VAL A 558 -10.31 -18.26 13.81
CA VAL A 558 -11.53 -17.47 13.95
C VAL A 558 -12.50 -18.24 14.83
N ARG A 559 -13.21 -17.51 15.68
CA ARG A 559 -14.23 -18.07 16.57
C ARG A 559 -15.38 -17.08 16.67
N GLU A 560 -16.60 -17.60 16.66
CA GLU A 560 -17.78 -16.83 16.99
C GLU A 560 -18.16 -17.11 18.44
N VAL A 561 -18.25 -16.05 19.24
CA VAL A 561 -18.71 -16.11 20.63
C VAL A 561 -19.94 -15.24 20.85
N SER A 562 -20.65 -15.44 21.96
CA SER A 562 -21.85 -14.65 22.26
C SER A 562 -21.55 -13.14 22.33
N PRO A 563 -22.39 -12.27 21.76
CA PRO A 563 -22.28 -10.81 21.86
C PRO A 563 -22.16 -10.23 23.28
N LEU A 564 -22.53 -11.02 24.29
CA LEU A 564 -22.57 -10.62 25.70
C LEU A 564 -21.26 -10.83 26.46
N VAL A 565 -20.29 -11.56 25.86
CA VAL A 565 -19.02 -11.85 26.54
C VAL A 565 -18.02 -10.73 26.34
N SER A 566 -17.07 -10.59 27.26
CA SER A 566 -16.06 -9.53 27.23
C SER A 566 -15.15 -9.64 26.01
N TRP A 567 -14.50 -8.54 25.64
CA TRP A 567 -13.52 -8.49 24.56
C TRP A 567 -12.30 -9.41 24.77
N THR A 568 -12.00 -9.76 26.03
CA THR A 568 -10.94 -10.71 26.42
C THR A 568 -11.37 -12.17 26.30
N ASP A 569 -12.68 -12.42 26.36
CA ASP A 569 -13.23 -13.77 26.41
C ASP A 569 -13.33 -14.34 25.00
N GLY A 570 -13.32 -15.66 24.86
CA GLY A 570 -13.33 -16.34 23.56
C GLY A 570 -11.93 -16.67 23.02
N PHE A 571 -10.87 -16.33 23.76
CA PHE A 571 -9.50 -16.75 23.49
C PHE A 571 -8.98 -17.81 24.47
N GLU A 572 -9.85 -18.36 25.32
CA GLU A 572 -9.51 -19.46 26.21
C GLU A 572 -9.37 -20.77 25.44
N ASP A 573 -8.55 -21.68 26.00
CA ASP A 573 -8.36 -23.07 25.54
C ASP A 573 -8.00 -23.22 24.06
N ILE A 574 -7.36 -22.19 23.46
CA ILE A 574 -6.89 -22.27 22.09
C ILE A 574 -5.82 -23.34 21.97
N ARG A 575 -6.06 -24.32 21.10
CA ARG A 575 -5.12 -25.38 20.74
C ARG A 575 -4.55 -25.13 19.35
N TRP A 576 -3.36 -25.68 19.09
CA TRP A 576 -2.73 -25.60 17.77
C TRP A 576 -3.62 -26.17 16.64
N THR A 577 -4.47 -27.15 16.98
CA THR A 577 -5.44 -27.78 16.08
C THR A 577 -6.61 -26.88 15.70
N ASP A 578 -6.86 -25.80 16.46
CA ASP A 578 -7.94 -24.85 16.16
C ASP A 578 -7.53 -23.86 15.06
N PHE A 579 -6.23 -23.75 14.80
CA PHE A 579 -5.71 -22.93 13.72
C PHE A 579 -5.75 -23.69 12.39
N LYS A 580 -6.20 -22.98 11.37
CA LYS A 580 -6.05 -23.34 9.96
C LYS A 580 -4.67 -22.92 9.50
N HIS A 581 -3.93 -23.84 8.87
CA HIS A 581 -2.56 -23.60 8.43
C HIS A 581 -2.38 -23.95 6.96
N ASN A 582 -1.50 -23.21 6.28
CA ASN A 582 -1.04 -23.56 4.94
C ASN A 582 0.43 -23.22 4.75
N ILE A 583 1.08 -23.90 3.79
CA ILE A 583 2.45 -23.61 3.39
C ILE A 583 2.50 -23.39 1.87
N GLY A 584 3.45 -22.60 1.40
CA GLY A 584 3.64 -22.40 -0.04
C GLY A 584 5.06 -22.09 -0.42
N VAL A 585 5.30 -22.20 -1.72
CA VAL A 585 6.55 -21.82 -2.36
C VAL A 585 6.27 -20.95 -3.57
N GLY A 586 7.13 -19.98 -3.83
CA GLY A 586 6.90 -19.03 -4.89
C GLY A 586 8.15 -18.29 -5.32
N LEU A 587 7.95 -17.43 -6.31
CA LEU A 587 8.94 -16.50 -6.81
C LEU A 587 8.34 -15.09 -6.79
N SER A 588 9.21 -14.11 -6.60
CA SER A 588 8.87 -12.70 -6.80
C SER A 588 9.94 -12.01 -7.61
N ASN A 589 9.61 -10.86 -8.18
CA ASN A 589 10.64 -9.96 -8.68
C ASN A 589 11.49 -9.42 -7.51
N ARG A 590 12.67 -8.87 -7.82
CA ARG A 590 13.60 -8.34 -6.80
C ARG A 590 12.96 -7.35 -5.83
N SER A 591 12.06 -6.49 -6.32
CA SER A 591 11.34 -5.54 -5.47
C SER A 591 10.23 -6.17 -4.62
N GLY A 592 9.89 -7.44 -4.82
CA GLY A 592 8.75 -8.12 -4.18
C GLY A 592 7.38 -7.54 -4.56
N SER A 593 7.31 -6.61 -5.53
CA SER A 593 6.06 -5.97 -5.95
C SER A 593 5.18 -6.92 -6.74
N MET A 594 5.77 -7.89 -7.44
CA MET A 594 5.06 -8.95 -8.15
C MET A 594 5.49 -10.30 -7.62
N LYS A 595 4.54 -11.17 -7.30
CA LYS A 595 4.84 -12.53 -6.86
C LYS A 595 3.85 -13.54 -7.40
N PHE A 596 4.33 -14.75 -7.59
CA PHE A 596 3.48 -15.91 -7.79
C PHE A 596 3.90 -17.04 -6.87
N ALA A 597 2.93 -17.80 -6.38
CA ALA A 597 3.17 -18.88 -5.45
C ALA A 597 2.16 -20.02 -5.66
N PHE A 598 2.60 -21.22 -5.32
CA PHE A 598 1.73 -22.37 -5.10
C PHE A 598 1.64 -22.60 -3.60
N VAL A 599 0.42 -22.73 -3.09
CA VAL A 599 0.15 -22.96 -1.67
C VAL A 599 -0.68 -24.22 -1.48
N TRP A 600 -0.39 -24.95 -0.41
CA TRP A 600 -1.07 -26.17 -0.02
C TRP A 600 -1.61 -26.05 1.39
N ARG A 601 -2.80 -26.60 1.58
CA ARG A 601 -3.35 -26.83 2.91
C ARG A 601 -2.51 -27.86 3.65
N THR A 602 -2.30 -27.65 4.94
CA THR A 602 -1.61 -28.63 5.78
C THR A 602 -2.57 -29.48 6.61
N ASP A 603 -3.84 -29.09 6.72
CA ASP A 603 -4.87 -29.82 7.47
C ASP A 603 -5.45 -31.01 6.69
N ARG A 604 -5.40 -30.97 5.35
CA ARG A 604 -5.81 -32.07 4.47
C ARG A 604 -5.03 -32.03 3.16
N ALA A 605 -4.92 -33.18 2.50
CA ALA A 605 -4.44 -33.25 1.12
C ALA A 605 -5.46 -32.56 0.19
N ASP A 606 -5.04 -31.50 -0.49
CA ASP A 606 -5.83 -30.74 -1.46
C ASP A 606 -4.90 -30.26 -2.59
N ASN A 607 -5.48 -29.89 -3.73
CA ASN A 607 -4.70 -29.36 -4.84
C ASN A 607 -4.07 -28.02 -4.48
N ALA A 608 -2.87 -27.78 -5.02
CA ALA A 608 -2.19 -26.50 -4.86
C ALA A 608 -3.08 -25.36 -5.37
N LYS A 609 -3.20 -24.28 -4.60
CA LYS A 609 -3.77 -23.02 -5.10
C LYS A 609 -2.66 -22.18 -5.69
N PHE A 610 -2.89 -21.69 -6.90
CA PHE A 610 -2.02 -20.72 -7.53
C PHE A 610 -2.41 -19.31 -7.11
N ILE A 611 -1.42 -18.50 -6.77
CA ILE A 611 -1.58 -17.11 -6.38
C ILE A 611 -0.69 -16.29 -7.28
N PHE A 612 -1.24 -15.19 -7.78
CA PHE A 612 -0.52 -14.13 -8.46
C PHE A 612 -0.89 -12.80 -7.82
N ARG A 613 0.11 -12.01 -7.44
CA ARG A 613 -0.05 -10.71 -6.82
C ARG A 613 0.81 -9.69 -7.53
N ILE A 614 0.28 -8.48 -7.68
CA ILE A 614 1.00 -7.30 -8.20
C ILE A 614 1.19 -6.21 -7.13
N ALA A 615 0.92 -6.55 -5.88
CA ALA A 615 1.27 -5.77 -4.70
C ALA A 615 1.88 -6.67 -3.62
N ARG A 616 2.72 -6.08 -2.76
CA ARG A 616 3.17 -6.77 -1.55
C ARG A 616 1.97 -6.99 -0.61
N PRO A 617 1.81 -8.20 -0.05
CA PRO A 617 0.62 -8.59 0.68
C PRO A 617 0.49 -7.91 2.05
N PHE A 618 1.62 -7.61 2.69
CA PHE A 618 1.70 -6.88 3.94
C PHE A 618 3.01 -6.13 4.06
#